data_AF-A0A9W6QM81-F1
#
_entry.id   AF-A0A9W6QM81-F1
#
_cell.length_a   1.000
_cell.length_b   1.000
_cell.length_c   1.000
_cell.angle_alpha   90.00
_cell.angle_beta   90.00
_cell.angle_gamma   90.00
#
_symmetry.space_group_name_H-M   'P 1'
#
loop_
_entity.id
_entity.type
_entity.pdbx_description
1 polymer ?
#
loop_
_entity_poly.entity_id
_entity_poly.type
_entity_poly.pdbx_seq_one_letter_code
_entity_poly.pdbx_strand_id
1 'polypeptide(L)'
;MDVMTWLSPVVGHAARVVGAGSRTERRRAAVHRTILVVDVEAFGDRRRTNLDQVAVRSGLYRSLRQAFREAGVSGAACEFEDRGDGVLVLAPAGMAKGPLVERVPGALARALGEHNATHPAEQRIRLRMALHAGEVNYDRYGVTATAITVAFRLLDAAPLKTALTRSPTVLGVITSAWFYDEVVRHSPVCAPHAYRRVLVSVKETTTAAWIYLGESDLPQADGE
;
A
#
# COMPACT_ATOMS: atom_id res chain seq x y z
N MET A 1 18.95 -0.97 -16.32
CA MET A 1 17.75 -0.10 -16.32
C MET A 1 17.59 0.43 -14.90
N ASP A 2 17.70 1.74 -14.77
CA ASP A 2 18.12 2.47 -13.57
C ASP A 2 17.06 2.56 -12.46
N VAL A 3 17.49 2.62 -11.20
CA VAL A 3 16.69 2.57 -9.96
C VAL A 3 15.83 3.84 -9.76
N MET A 4 16.03 4.88 -10.58
CA MET A 4 15.45 6.22 -10.39
C MET A 4 14.30 6.63 -11.35
N THR A 5 13.86 5.80 -12.30
CA THR A 5 12.99 6.27 -13.41
C THR A 5 11.49 6.43 -13.12
N TRP A 6 11.04 6.34 -11.87
CA TRP A 6 9.62 6.51 -11.50
C TRP A 6 9.36 7.51 -10.38
N LEU A 7 10.40 8.11 -9.81
CA LEU A 7 10.23 9.18 -8.83
C LEU A 7 9.94 10.48 -9.58
N SER A 8 8.70 10.97 -9.50
CA SER A 8 8.39 12.34 -9.94
C SER A 8 9.29 13.32 -9.18
N PRO A 9 10.00 14.24 -9.85
CA PRO A 9 10.79 15.25 -9.18
C PRO A 9 9.84 16.32 -8.64
N VAL A 10 9.45 16.22 -7.38
CA VAL A 10 8.90 17.35 -6.64
C VAL A 10 9.85 17.60 -5.48
N VAL A 11 10.80 18.51 -5.68
CA VAL A 11 11.24 19.60 -4.77
C VAL A 11 12.51 20.23 -5.36
N GLY A 12 12.43 21.52 -5.69
CA GLY A 12 13.57 22.38 -6.02
C GLY A 12 13.18 23.84 -5.90
N HIS A 13 13.58 24.47 -4.79
CA HIS A 13 13.37 25.91 -4.51
C HIS A 13 14.18 26.80 -5.45
N ALA A 14 13.53 27.81 -6.03
CA ALA A 14 14.13 29.13 -6.26
C ALA A 14 13.01 30.17 -6.43
N ALA A 15 12.92 31.09 -5.47
CA ALA A 15 12.00 32.22 -5.51
C ALA A 15 12.48 33.28 -6.52
N ARG A 16 11.58 33.73 -7.39
CA ARG A 16 11.61 35.08 -7.97
C ARG A 16 10.18 35.56 -8.18
N VAL A 17 9.80 36.58 -7.42
CA VAL A 17 8.58 37.36 -7.61
C VAL A 17 8.86 38.37 -8.72
N VAL A 18 8.02 38.42 -9.76
CA VAL A 18 7.32 39.63 -10.29
C VAL A 18 6.31 39.15 -11.34
N GLY A 19 5.06 39.63 -11.26
CA GLY A 19 4.10 39.60 -12.36
C GLY A 19 2.67 39.29 -11.91
N ALA A 20 1.91 40.31 -11.53
CA ALA A 20 0.49 40.21 -11.26
C ALA A 20 -0.27 39.87 -12.55
N GLY A 21 -0.65 38.61 -12.69
CA GLY A 21 -1.61 38.13 -13.67
C GLY A 21 -2.52 37.13 -12.98
N SER A 22 -3.82 37.38 -12.99
CA SER A 22 -4.87 36.52 -12.43
C SER A 22 -4.93 35.19 -13.19
N ARG A 23 -4.04 34.26 -12.85
CA ARG A 23 -4.22 32.83 -13.18
C ARG A 23 -5.23 32.28 -12.18
N THR A 24 -6.47 32.15 -12.62
CA THR A 24 -7.42 31.20 -12.01
C THR A 24 -6.72 29.84 -11.99
N GLU A 25 -6.18 29.44 -10.83
CA GLU A 25 -5.64 28.10 -10.60
C GLU A 25 -6.75 27.12 -10.99
N ARG A 26 -6.58 26.42 -12.12
CA ARG A 26 -7.48 25.32 -12.47
C ARG A 26 -7.27 24.24 -11.42
N ARG A 27 -8.05 24.27 -10.34
CA ARG A 27 -8.26 23.13 -9.46
C ARG A 27 -8.63 21.97 -10.37
N ARG A 28 -7.77 20.95 -10.46
CA ARG A 28 -8.16 19.72 -11.12
C ARG A 28 -9.39 19.19 -10.38
N ALA A 29 -10.40 18.76 -11.13
CA ALA A 29 -11.55 18.11 -10.54
C ALA A 29 -11.09 16.93 -9.69
N ALA A 30 -11.80 16.66 -8.59
CA ALA A 30 -11.58 15.43 -7.84
C ALA A 30 -11.73 14.23 -8.77
N VAL A 31 -10.80 13.29 -8.68
CA VAL A 31 -10.84 12.06 -9.47
C VAL A 31 -10.80 10.85 -8.56
N HIS A 32 -11.65 9.88 -8.87
CA HIS A 32 -11.67 8.62 -8.17
C HIS A 32 -10.36 7.86 -8.39
N ARG A 33 -9.72 7.41 -7.31
CA ARG A 33 -8.50 6.60 -7.38
C ARG A 33 -8.64 5.36 -6.53
N THR A 34 -7.99 4.29 -6.96
CA THR A 34 -7.69 3.17 -6.07
C THR A 34 -6.41 3.50 -5.33
N ILE A 35 -6.46 3.37 -4.01
CA ILE A 35 -5.39 3.75 -3.09
C ILE A 35 -4.82 2.46 -2.50
N LEU A 36 -3.54 2.20 -2.78
CA LEU A 36 -2.77 1.14 -2.15
C LEU A 36 -1.68 1.81 -1.33
N VAL A 37 -1.60 1.48 -0.05
CA VAL A 37 -0.51 1.95 0.82
C VAL A 37 0.19 0.74 1.41
N VAL A 38 1.51 0.75 1.39
CA VAL A 38 2.33 -0.25 2.09
C VAL A 38 3.26 0.41 3.07
N ASP A 39 3.58 -0.29 4.15
CA ASP A 39 4.51 0.17 5.18
C ASP A 39 5.26 -1.00 5.81
N VAL A 40 6.55 -0.80 6.10
CA VAL A 40 7.44 -1.81 6.67
C VAL A 40 7.24 -1.93 8.18
N GLU A 41 6.94 -3.14 8.65
CA GLU A 41 6.90 -3.44 10.08
C GLU A 41 8.27 -3.19 10.72
N ALA A 42 8.27 -2.42 11.81
CA ALA A 42 9.46 -2.10 12.60
C ALA A 42 10.62 -1.48 11.78
N PHE A 43 10.32 -0.60 10.82
CA PHE A 43 11.35 0.02 9.97
C PHE A 43 12.49 0.67 10.75
N GLY A 44 12.16 1.43 11.80
CA GLY A 44 13.11 2.12 12.68
C GLY A 44 13.65 1.30 13.86
N ASP A 45 13.59 -0.04 13.81
CA ASP A 45 14.20 -0.88 14.85
C ASP A 45 15.69 -0.54 15.03
N ARG A 46 16.14 -0.34 16.27
CA ARG A 46 17.52 0.05 16.62
C ARG A 46 18.57 -0.98 16.20
N ARG A 47 18.18 -2.23 15.92
CA ARG A 47 19.06 -3.26 15.38
C ARG A 47 19.45 -2.99 13.92
N ARG A 48 18.67 -2.18 13.19
CA ARG A 48 18.96 -1.80 11.81
C ARG A 48 19.90 -0.61 11.77
N THR A 49 20.99 -0.76 11.03
CA THR A 49 21.84 0.36 10.63
C THR A 49 21.17 1.17 9.51
N ASN A 50 21.73 2.35 9.20
CA ASN A 50 21.28 3.13 8.04
C ASN A 50 21.44 2.35 6.72
N LEU A 51 22.48 1.50 6.60
CA LEU A 51 22.68 0.65 5.42
C LEU A 51 21.58 -0.43 5.32
N ASP A 52 21.17 -1.00 6.45
CA ASP A 52 20.06 -1.96 6.48
C ASP A 52 18.75 -1.29 6.06
N GLN A 53 18.48 -0.06 6.53
CA GLN A 53 17.30 0.70 6.11
C GLN A 53 17.29 1.01 4.60
N VAL A 54 18.45 1.32 4.01
CA VAL A 54 18.59 1.51 2.56
C VAL A 54 18.33 0.19 1.80
N ALA A 55 18.86 -0.94 2.30
CA ALA A 55 18.63 -2.26 1.72
C ALA A 55 17.15 -2.66 1.80
N VAL A 56 16.50 -2.43 2.94
CA VAL A 56 15.06 -2.65 3.15
C VAL A 56 14.22 -1.83 2.18
N ARG A 57 14.50 -0.53 2.05
CA ARG A 57 13.80 0.33 1.08
C ARG A 57 13.98 -0.19 -0.34
N SER A 58 15.21 -0.54 -0.72
CA SER A 58 15.50 -1.10 -2.04
C SER A 58 14.74 -2.41 -2.31
N GLY A 59 14.66 -3.29 -1.31
CA GLY A 59 13.90 -4.54 -1.35
C GLY A 59 12.38 -4.31 -1.46
N LEU A 60 11.83 -3.35 -0.71
CA LEU A 60 10.43 -2.94 -0.77
C LEU A 60 10.04 -2.52 -2.19
N TYR A 61 10.77 -1.56 -2.77
CA TYR A 61 10.49 -1.06 -4.11
C TYR A 61 10.67 -2.14 -5.19
N ARG A 62 11.68 -3.02 -5.06
CA ARG A 62 11.88 -4.15 -5.97
C ARG A 62 10.69 -5.12 -5.92
N SER A 63 10.28 -5.52 -4.71
CA SER A 63 9.20 -6.48 -4.48
C SER A 63 7.86 -5.93 -4.97
N LEU A 64 7.57 -4.65 -4.71
CA LEU A 64 6.34 -4.00 -5.18
C LEU A 64 6.27 -3.94 -6.71
N ARG A 65 7.38 -3.56 -7.38
CA ARG A 65 7.45 -3.56 -8.84
C ARG A 65 7.28 -4.96 -9.42
N GLN A 66 7.89 -5.97 -8.80
CA GLN A 66 7.74 -7.36 -9.23
C GLN A 66 6.28 -7.83 -9.11
N ALA A 67 5.65 -7.56 -7.96
CA ALA A 67 4.26 -7.90 -7.73
C ALA A 67 3.31 -7.25 -8.75
N PHE A 68 3.53 -5.98 -9.09
CA PHE A 68 2.72 -5.28 -10.09
C PHE A 68 2.87 -5.89 -11.48
N ARG A 69 4.10 -6.19 -11.90
CA ARG A 69 4.36 -6.83 -13.20
C ARG A 69 3.67 -8.18 -13.30
N GLU A 70 3.80 -9.03 -12.29
CA GLU A 70 3.19 -10.35 -12.27
C GLU A 70 1.67 -10.31 -12.17
N ALA A 71 1.11 -9.33 -11.46
CA ALA A 71 -0.31 -9.09 -11.40
C ALA A 71 -0.90 -8.49 -12.69
N GLY A 72 -0.07 -8.16 -13.69
CA GLY A 72 -0.51 -7.46 -14.90
C GLY A 72 -0.96 -6.02 -14.64
N VAL A 73 -0.56 -5.43 -13.51
CA VAL A 73 -0.84 -4.04 -13.16
C VAL A 73 0.22 -3.16 -13.79
N SER A 74 -0.18 -2.26 -14.68
CA SER A 74 0.74 -1.29 -15.28
C SER A 74 1.19 -0.27 -14.24
N GLY A 75 2.36 -0.50 -13.62
CA GLY A 75 2.98 0.46 -12.72
C GLY A 75 3.20 1.83 -13.38
N ALA A 76 3.37 1.87 -14.70
CA ALA A 76 3.53 3.11 -15.45
C ALA A 76 2.29 4.02 -15.43
N ALA A 77 1.11 3.43 -15.23
CA ALA A 77 -0.14 4.16 -15.15
C ALA A 77 -0.47 4.62 -13.71
N CYS A 78 0.29 4.16 -12.72
CA CYS A 78 0.09 4.49 -11.31
C CYS A 78 1.04 5.61 -10.87
N GLU A 79 0.57 6.46 -9.96
CA GLU A 79 1.41 7.45 -9.27
C GLU A 79 1.98 6.79 -8.02
N PHE A 80 3.30 6.90 -7.83
CA PHE A 80 4.01 6.39 -6.65
C PHE A 80 4.56 7.56 -5.84
N GLU A 81 4.29 7.58 -4.55
CA GLU A 81 4.82 8.56 -3.61
C GLU A 81 5.59 7.84 -2.50
N ASP A 82 6.86 8.22 -2.33
CA ASP A 82 7.74 7.70 -1.31
C ASP A 82 7.41 8.28 0.07
N ARG A 83 7.28 7.40 1.07
CA ARG A 83 6.93 7.78 2.45
C ARG A 83 8.03 7.43 3.46
N GLY A 84 9.23 7.07 3.01
CA GLY A 84 10.36 6.74 3.88
C GLY A 84 10.38 5.27 4.31
N ASP A 85 9.40 4.82 5.06
CA ASP A 85 9.22 3.41 5.45
C ASP A 85 8.11 2.70 4.66
N GLY A 86 7.39 3.45 3.83
CA GLY A 86 6.29 2.96 3.03
C GLY A 86 6.19 3.59 1.64
N VAL A 87 5.16 3.18 0.90
CA VAL A 87 4.85 3.67 -0.45
C VAL A 87 3.35 3.88 -0.55
N LEU A 88 2.94 5.05 -1.02
CA LEU A 88 1.57 5.33 -1.47
C LEU A 88 1.51 5.14 -2.98
N VAL A 89 0.52 4.37 -3.43
CA VAL A 89 0.24 4.15 -4.85
C VAL A 89 -1.18 4.59 -5.16
N LEU A 90 -1.33 5.46 -6.16
CA LEU A 90 -2.62 5.91 -6.66
C LEU A 90 -2.83 5.36 -8.09
N ALA A 91 -3.68 4.35 -8.20
CA ALA A 91 -4.08 3.80 -9.49
C ALA A 91 -5.27 4.60 -10.08
N PRO A 92 -5.27 4.86 -11.40
CA PRO A 92 -6.29 5.69 -12.05
C PRO A 92 -7.67 5.04 -12.03
N ALA A 93 -8.73 5.86 -12.13
CA ALA A 93 -10.12 5.42 -12.12
C ALA A 93 -10.43 4.31 -13.15
N GLY A 94 -9.84 4.42 -14.34
CA GLY A 94 -10.03 3.46 -15.44
C GLY A 94 -9.28 2.14 -15.28
N MET A 95 -8.44 2.00 -14.27
CA MET A 95 -7.77 0.73 -13.97
C MET A 95 -8.70 -0.16 -13.13
N ALA A 96 -8.85 -1.41 -13.58
CA ALA A 96 -9.62 -2.41 -12.84
C ALA A 96 -9.05 -2.63 -11.43
N LYS A 97 -9.94 -2.69 -10.42
CA LYS A 97 -9.56 -2.91 -9.01
C LYS A 97 -9.20 -4.37 -8.72
N GLY A 98 -9.78 -5.32 -9.45
CA GLY A 98 -9.59 -6.77 -9.26
C GLY A 98 -8.11 -7.18 -9.13
N PRO A 99 -7.24 -6.90 -10.10
CA PRO A 99 -5.83 -7.31 -10.04
C PRO A 99 -5.08 -6.83 -8.79
N LEU A 100 -5.43 -5.65 -8.25
CA LEU A 100 -4.80 -5.08 -7.05
C LEU A 100 -5.12 -5.85 -5.77
N VAL A 101 -6.19 -6.64 -5.75
CA VAL A 101 -6.59 -7.45 -4.58
C VAL A 101 -6.52 -8.96 -4.85
N GLU A 102 -6.68 -9.38 -6.09
CA GLU A 102 -6.62 -10.79 -6.51
C GLU A 102 -5.19 -11.31 -6.64
N ARG A 103 -4.28 -10.47 -7.16
CA ARG A 103 -2.94 -10.93 -7.59
C ARG A 103 -1.80 -10.22 -6.89
N VAL A 104 -1.90 -8.90 -6.69
CA VAL A 104 -0.84 -8.12 -6.05
C VAL A 104 -0.49 -8.64 -4.64
N PRO A 105 -1.44 -8.97 -3.74
CA PRO A 105 -1.08 -9.46 -2.40
C PRO A 105 -0.25 -10.75 -2.43
N GLY A 106 -0.68 -11.76 -3.20
CA GLY A 106 0.03 -13.02 -3.34
C GLY A 106 1.42 -12.86 -3.99
N ALA A 107 1.48 -12.11 -5.10
CA ALA A 107 2.75 -11.84 -5.79
C ALA A 107 3.73 -11.04 -4.92
N LEU A 108 3.22 -10.09 -4.11
CA LEU A 108 4.04 -9.33 -3.18
C LEU A 108 4.55 -10.21 -2.03
N ALA A 109 3.69 -11.03 -1.42
CA ALA A 109 4.10 -11.95 -0.36
C ALA A 109 5.21 -12.89 -0.83
N ARG A 110 5.09 -13.46 -2.04
CA ARG A 110 6.13 -14.31 -2.64
C ARG A 110 7.43 -13.54 -2.88
N ALA A 111 7.38 -12.35 -3.49
CA ALA A 111 8.57 -11.53 -3.72
C ALA A 111 9.29 -11.12 -2.42
N LEU A 112 8.53 -10.83 -1.35
CA LEU A 112 9.08 -10.58 -0.01
C LEU A 112 9.71 -11.83 0.59
N GLY A 113 9.10 -13.01 0.40
CA GLY A 113 9.66 -14.29 0.82
C GLY A 113 11.02 -14.58 0.16
N GLU A 114 11.11 -14.40 -1.16
CA GLU A 114 12.35 -14.54 -1.94
C GLU A 114 13.44 -13.56 -1.48
N HIS A 115 13.07 -12.29 -1.22
CA HIS A 115 13.97 -11.31 -0.62
C HIS A 115 14.45 -11.79 0.75
N ASN A 116 13.53 -12.15 1.65
CA ASN A 116 13.87 -12.52 3.03
C ASN A 116 14.73 -13.78 3.14
N ALA A 117 14.60 -14.72 2.20
CA ALA A 117 15.39 -15.95 2.16
C ALA A 117 16.88 -15.68 1.87
N THR A 118 17.21 -14.56 1.23
CA THR A 118 18.56 -14.22 0.79
C THR A 118 19.20 -13.07 1.57
N HIS A 119 18.50 -12.55 2.59
CA HIS A 119 18.93 -11.38 3.37
C HIS A 119 19.03 -11.69 4.88
N PRO A 120 19.97 -11.01 5.59
CA PRO A 120 20.09 -11.12 7.04
C PRO A 120 18.83 -10.57 7.75
N ALA A 121 18.66 -10.93 9.02
CA ALA A 121 17.44 -10.63 9.77
C ALA A 121 17.10 -9.13 9.80
N GLU A 122 18.12 -8.28 9.89
CA GLU A 122 18.04 -6.83 9.93
C GLU A 122 17.46 -6.26 8.61
N GLN A 123 17.63 -6.98 7.50
CA GLN A 123 17.19 -6.57 6.16
C GLN A 123 15.93 -7.30 5.67
N ARG A 124 15.39 -8.21 6.48
CA ARG A 124 14.12 -8.90 6.18
C ARG A 124 12.95 -7.94 6.28
N ILE A 125 11.98 -8.11 5.40
CA ILE A 125 10.85 -7.21 5.20
C ILE A 125 9.56 -7.96 5.54
N ARG A 126 8.79 -7.38 6.46
CA ARG A 126 7.39 -7.72 6.68
C ARG A 126 6.58 -6.46 6.42
N LEU A 127 5.50 -6.58 5.66
CA LEU A 127 4.71 -5.43 5.21
C LEU A 127 3.30 -5.47 5.76
N ARG A 128 2.79 -4.28 6.05
CA ARG A 128 1.36 -4.00 6.10
C ARG A 128 0.95 -3.38 4.78
N MET A 129 -0.24 -3.73 4.30
CA MET A 129 -0.85 -3.16 3.10
C MET A 129 -2.27 -2.72 3.40
N ALA A 130 -2.65 -1.53 2.95
CA ALA A 130 -4.01 -1.04 2.98
C ALA A 130 -4.54 -0.83 1.55
N LEU A 131 -5.76 -1.30 1.27
CA LEU A 131 -6.49 -1.04 0.03
C LEU A 131 -7.77 -0.26 0.31
N HIS A 132 -7.95 0.82 -0.43
CA HIS A 132 -9.14 1.67 -0.38
C HIS A 132 -9.38 2.31 -1.75
N ALA A 133 -10.51 3.00 -1.93
CA ALA A 133 -10.74 3.83 -3.09
C ALA A 133 -11.59 5.04 -2.70
N GLY A 134 -11.38 6.16 -3.38
CA GLY A 134 -12.12 7.38 -3.12
C GLY A 134 -11.63 8.55 -3.96
N GLU A 135 -12.27 9.69 -3.76
CA GLU A 135 -11.96 10.91 -4.49
C GLU A 135 -10.66 11.55 -4.00
N VAL A 136 -9.81 11.92 -4.97
CA VAL A 136 -8.52 12.53 -4.73
C VAL A 136 -8.42 13.91 -5.37
N ASN A 137 -7.98 14.91 -4.59
CA ASN A 137 -7.74 16.27 -5.07
C ASN A 137 -6.25 16.52 -5.29
N TYR A 138 -5.96 17.35 -6.29
CA TYR A 138 -4.60 17.78 -6.62
C TYR A 138 -4.47 19.29 -6.44
N ASP A 139 -3.38 19.72 -5.80
CA ASP A 139 -2.98 21.12 -5.71
C ASP A 139 -1.49 21.29 -6.06
N ARG A 140 -0.95 22.49 -5.89
CA ARG A 140 0.47 22.79 -6.19
C ARG A 140 1.46 22.08 -5.26
N TYR A 141 1.00 21.50 -4.16
CA TYR A 141 1.80 20.78 -3.17
C TYR A 141 1.71 19.26 -3.33
N GLY A 142 0.83 18.77 -4.21
CA GLY A 142 0.70 17.37 -4.55
C GLY A 142 -0.75 16.90 -4.42
N VAL A 143 -0.92 15.81 -3.68
CA VAL A 143 -2.20 15.13 -3.52
C VAL A 143 -2.72 15.26 -2.10
N THR A 144 -4.00 15.58 -1.94
CA THR A 144 -4.67 15.57 -0.63
C THR A 144 -6.09 15.00 -0.74
N ALA A 145 -6.43 14.10 0.17
CA ALA A 145 -7.78 13.53 0.25
C ALA A 145 -8.07 12.85 1.58
N THR A 146 -9.32 12.97 2.02
CA THR A 146 -9.87 12.19 3.13
C THR A 146 -9.69 10.69 2.89
N ALA A 147 -9.87 10.22 1.65
CA ALA A 147 -9.68 8.80 1.29
C ALA A 147 -8.23 8.32 1.55
N ILE A 148 -7.23 9.15 1.26
CA ILE A 148 -5.82 8.81 1.54
C ILE A 148 -5.57 8.77 3.04
N THR A 149 -6.12 9.74 3.78
CA THR A 149 -6.07 9.72 5.24
C THR A 149 -6.69 8.44 5.80
N VAL A 150 -7.86 8.02 5.32
CA VAL A 150 -8.50 6.76 5.73
C VAL A 150 -7.59 5.57 5.42
N ALA A 151 -6.98 5.49 4.23
CA ALA A 151 -6.07 4.40 3.89
C ALA A 151 -4.88 4.29 4.85
N PHE A 152 -4.24 5.41 5.20
CA PHE A 152 -3.19 5.44 6.23
C PHE A 152 -3.70 5.06 7.62
N ARG A 153 -4.93 5.44 7.98
CA ARG A 153 -5.55 5.09 9.27
C ARG A 153 -5.86 3.60 9.37
N LEU A 154 -6.27 2.97 8.26
CA LEU A 154 -6.39 1.53 8.16
C LEU A 154 -5.04 0.83 8.33
N LEU A 155 -4.01 1.33 7.64
CA LEU A 155 -2.65 0.78 7.72
C LEU A 155 -2.07 0.86 9.15
N ASP A 156 -2.38 1.94 9.86
CA ASP A 156 -1.94 2.21 11.25
C ASP A 156 -2.79 1.49 12.32
N ALA A 157 -3.84 0.76 11.91
CA ALA A 157 -4.80 0.15 12.83
C ALA A 157 -4.16 -0.92 13.72
N ALA A 158 -4.33 -0.79 15.04
CA ALA A 158 -3.83 -1.76 16.01
C ALA A 158 -4.24 -3.22 15.74
N PRO A 159 -5.47 -3.53 15.26
CA PRO A 159 -5.83 -4.88 14.86
C PRO A 159 -4.94 -5.46 13.77
N LEU A 160 -4.57 -4.68 12.74
CA LEU A 160 -3.67 -5.13 11.68
C LEU A 160 -2.27 -5.38 12.19
N LYS A 161 -1.73 -4.44 12.97
CA LYS A 161 -0.39 -4.58 13.58
C LYS A 161 -0.32 -5.86 14.41
N THR A 162 -1.30 -6.06 15.28
CA THR A 162 -1.38 -7.22 16.18
C THR A 162 -1.52 -8.52 15.40
N ALA A 163 -2.38 -8.54 14.38
CA ALA A 163 -2.61 -9.70 13.53
C ALA A 163 -1.33 -10.10 12.78
N LEU A 164 -0.62 -9.14 12.20
CA LEU A 164 0.65 -9.41 11.52
C LEU A 164 1.71 -9.88 12.50
N THR A 165 1.97 -9.17 13.62
CA THR A 165 3.01 -9.54 14.59
C THR A 165 2.83 -10.96 15.16
N ARG A 166 1.59 -11.46 15.28
CA ARG A 166 1.28 -12.82 15.75
C ARG A 166 1.30 -13.89 14.65
N SER A 167 1.54 -13.50 13.41
CA SER A 167 1.53 -14.37 12.24
C SER A 167 2.95 -14.63 11.72
N PRO A 168 3.24 -15.85 11.23
CA PRO A 168 4.49 -16.11 10.51
C PRO A 168 4.52 -15.42 9.13
N THR A 169 3.39 -14.90 8.65
CA THR A 169 3.27 -14.33 7.31
C THR A 169 4.06 -13.02 7.14
N VAL A 170 4.52 -12.76 5.92
CA VAL A 170 5.32 -11.57 5.59
C VAL A 170 4.47 -10.37 5.16
N LEU A 171 3.17 -10.57 4.96
CA LEU A 171 2.25 -9.54 4.50
C LEU A 171 0.92 -9.63 5.28
N GLY A 172 0.49 -8.50 5.84
CA GLY A 172 -0.86 -8.31 6.34
C GLY A 172 -1.59 -7.28 5.49
N VAL A 173 -2.76 -7.64 4.98
CA VAL A 173 -3.61 -6.77 4.15
C VAL A 173 -4.80 -6.31 4.97
N ILE A 174 -5.16 -5.03 4.85
CA ILE A 174 -6.41 -4.47 5.34
C ILE A 174 -7.14 -3.75 4.21
N THR A 175 -8.46 -3.89 4.16
CA THR A 175 -9.31 -3.14 3.21
C THR A 175 -10.35 -2.33 3.96
N SER A 176 -10.79 -1.20 3.40
CA SER A 176 -11.97 -0.51 3.92
C SER A 176 -13.22 -1.38 3.74
N ALA A 177 -14.29 -1.13 4.50
CA ALA A 177 -15.58 -1.80 4.32
C ALA A 177 -16.06 -1.72 2.86
N TRP A 178 -16.13 -0.51 2.30
CA TRP A 178 -16.54 -0.32 0.89
C TRP A 178 -15.71 -1.14 -0.09
N PHE A 179 -14.37 -1.17 0.05
CA PHE A 179 -13.52 -1.90 -0.87
C PHE A 179 -13.70 -3.41 -0.73
N TYR A 180 -13.98 -3.88 0.49
CA TYR A 180 -14.33 -5.28 0.70
C TYR A 180 -15.67 -5.62 0.06
N ASP A 181 -16.72 -4.86 0.38
CA ASP A 181 -18.09 -5.16 -0.04
C ASP A 181 -18.26 -5.06 -1.55
N GLU A 182 -17.63 -4.08 -2.20
CA GLU A 182 -17.80 -3.82 -3.65
C GLU A 182 -16.77 -4.52 -4.54
N VAL A 183 -15.64 -4.97 -4.00
CA VAL A 183 -14.56 -5.58 -4.81
C VAL A 183 -14.22 -6.98 -4.31
N VAL A 184 -13.79 -7.11 -3.06
CA VAL A 184 -13.27 -8.38 -2.52
C VAL A 184 -14.36 -9.44 -2.50
N ARG A 185 -15.52 -9.13 -1.90
CA ARG A 185 -16.64 -10.06 -1.70
C ARG A 185 -17.13 -10.70 -3.01
N HIS A 186 -16.94 -10.02 -4.14
CA HIS A 186 -17.39 -10.46 -5.45
C HIS A 186 -16.33 -11.23 -6.26
N SER A 187 -15.11 -11.37 -5.75
CA SER A 187 -14.05 -12.13 -6.41
C SER A 187 -13.74 -13.41 -5.62
N PRO A 188 -14.05 -14.61 -6.16
CA PRO A 188 -13.72 -15.86 -5.49
C PRO A 188 -12.20 -16.08 -5.36
N VAL A 189 -11.41 -15.46 -6.25
CA VAL A 189 -9.93 -15.51 -6.20
C VAL A 189 -9.38 -14.89 -4.92
N CYS A 190 -10.10 -13.92 -4.34
CA CYS A 190 -9.68 -13.30 -3.08
C CYS A 190 -9.97 -14.16 -1.84
N ALA A 191 -10.63 -15.32 -1.97
CA ALA A 191 -11.12 -16.11 -0.84
C ALA A 191 -11.80 -15.23 0.24
N PRO A 192 -12.91 -14.52 -0.06
CA PRO A 192 -13.47 -13.49 0.83
C PRO A 192 -13.76 -13.99 2.26
N HIS A 193 -14.09 -15.27 2.42
CA HIS A 193 -14.30 -15.91 3.72
C HIS A 193 -13.05 -15.91 4.62
N ALA A 194 -11.85 -15.81 4.05
CA ALA A 194 -10.59 -15.70 4.79
C ALA A 194 -10.34 -14.29 5.34
N TYR A 195 -11.12 -13.29 4.93
CA TYR A 195 -11.04 -11.95 5.49
C TYR A 195 -11.79 -11.88 6.82
N ARG A 196 -11.11 -11.37 7.85
CA ARG A 196 -11.70 -11.14 9.16
C ARG A 196 -12.10 -9.67 9.32
N ARG A 197 -13.39 -9.43 9.57
CA ARG A 197 -13.90 -8.11 9.90
C ARG A 197 -13.34 -7.62 11.24
N VAL A 198 -12.94 -6.36 11.29
CA VAL A 198 -12.46 -5.66 12.48
C VAL A 198 -13.04 -4.26 12.56
N LEU A 199 -13.04 -3.67 13.76
CA LEU A 199 -13.27 -2.25 13.96
C LEU A 199 -11.94 -1.53 14.10
N VAL A 200 -11.76 -0.48 13.31
CA VAL A 200 -10.60 0.40 13.32
C VAL A 200 -10.98 1.68 14.04
N SER A 201 -10.22 2.05 15.07
CA SER A 201 -10.28 3.35 15.72
C SER A 201 -8.87 3.91 15.78
N VAL A 202 -8.60 4.93 14.95
CA VAL A 202 -7.30 5.61 14.87
C VAL A 202 -7.55 7.10 14.68
N LYS A 203 -7.06 7.91 15.62
CA LYS A 203 -7.36 9.35 15.71
C LYS A 203 -8.87 9.62 15.55
N GLU A 204 -9.27 10.45 14.60
CA GLU A 204 -10.67 10.81 14.33
C GLU A 204 -11.40 9.79 13.43
N THR A 205 -10.76 8.68 13.05
CA THR A 205 -11.34 7.65 12.17
C THR A 205 -11.85 6.47 12.98
N THR A 206 -13.15 6.24 12.95
CA THR A 206 -13.80 5.01 13.44
C THR A 206 -14.56 4.35 12.28
N THR A 207 -14.14 3.16 11.86
CA THR A 207 -14.76 2.45 10.72
C THR A 207 -14.60 0.94 10.80
N ALA A 208 -15.43 0.21 10.06
CA ALA A 208 -15.22 -1.22 9.84
C ALA A 208 -14.20 -1.45 8.73
N ALA A 209 -13.40 -2.49 8.88
CA ALA A 209 -12.40 -2.92 7.91
C ALA A 209 -12.28 -4.43 7.89
N TRP A 210 -11.53 -4.96 6.94
CA TRP A 210 -11.35 -6.40 6.77
C TRP A 210 -9.86 -6.71 6.64
N ILE A 211 -9.37 -7.65 7.45
CA ILE A 211 -7.97 -8.06 7.45
C ILE A 211 -7.83 -9.43 6.80
N TYR A 212 -6.83 -9.57 5.94
CA TYR A 212 -6.39 -10.83 5.33
C TYR A 212 -4.90 -11.00 5.58
N LEU A 213 -4.47 -12.19 6.00
CA LEU A 213 -3.05 -12.47 6.31
C LEU A 213 -2.36 -13.37 5.28
N GLY A 214 -3.04 -13.69 4.17
CA GLY A 214 -2.64 -14.84 3.35
C GLY A 214 -3.20 -16.12 3.95
N GLU A 215 -3.42 -17.13 3.12
CA GLU A 215 -3.43 -18.50 3.62
C GLU A 215 -2.04 -18.76 4.21
N SER A 216 -1.99 -18.86 5.54
CA SER A 216 -1.04 -19.81 6.11
C SER A 216 -1.53 -21.16 5.61
N ASP A 217 -0.64 -22.05 5.16
CA ASP A 217 -0.93 -23.48 5.09
C ASP A 217 -1.31 -23.94 6.52
N LEU A 218 -2.53 -23.63 6.95
CA LEU A 218 -3.20 -24.38 7.97
C LEU A 218 -3.76 -25.56 7.19
N PRO A 219 -3.35 -26.80 7.50
CA PRO A 219 -4.01 -27.95 6.90
C PRO A 219 -5.50 -27.75 7.08
N GLN A 220 -6.25 -27.86 5.98
CA GLN A 220 -7.69 -28.02 6.06
C GLN A 220 -7.90 -29.14 7.07
N ALA A 221 -8.56 -28.82 8.18
CA ALA A 221 -9.09 -29.86 9.02
C ALA A 221 -10.11 -30.58 8.15
N ASP A 222 -9.70 -31.71 7.57
CA ASP A 222 -10.64 -32.69 7.05
C ASP A 222 -11.59 -33.00 8.20
N GLY A 223 -12.81 -32.52 8.05
CA GLY A 223 -13.84 -32.54 9.08
C GLY A 223 -15.17 -32.88 8.43
N GLU A 224 -15.31 -34.19 8.18
CA GLU A 224 -16.51 -35.04 8.22
C GLU A 224 -17.78 -34.62 7.46
#